data_AF-A0A926G7D0-F1
#
_entry.id   AF-A0A926G7D0-F1
#
_cell.length_a   1.000
_cell.length_b   1.000
_cell.length_c   1.000
_cell.angle_alpha   90.00
_cell.angle_beta   90.00
_cell.angle_gamma   90.00
#
_symmetry.space_group_name_H-M   'P 1'
#
loop_
_entity.id
_entity.type
_entity.pdbx_description
1 polymer ?
#
loop_
_entity_poly.entity_id
_entity_poly.type
_entity_poly.pdbx_seq_one_letter_code
_entity_poly.pdbx_strand_id
1 'polypeptide(L)'
;MVETDFDEWLHATYTETQGFTLLMVLVRAAEGRIDLLRSAYLHVIGDDLGWQDMRHHLDGSGTAWNAVVMFRAGREGLVADAIAKDRLDALMRTMNGDRTLIRDGEFYNRDGLNLRLDDAEPQPAVLNQPPILN
;
A
#
# COMPACT_ATOMS: atom_id res chain seq x y z
N MET A 1 -10.85 20.43 -2.58
CA MET A 1 -9.97 19.34 -3.07
C MET A 1 -10.70 18.04 -2.78
N VAL A 2 -10.58 17.02 -3.61
CA VAL A 2 -11.16 15.71 -3.30
C VAL A 2 -10.20 15.05 -2.31
N GLU A 3 -10.66 14.84 -1.09
CA GLU A 3 -9.94 14.11 -0.05
C GLU A 3 -9.92 12.63 -0.44
N THR A 4 -8.74 12.02 -0.47
CA THR A 4 -8.56 10.61 -0.81
C THR A 4 -8.48 9.76 0.45
N ASP A 5 -8.69 8.44 0.33
CA ASP A 5 -8.52 7.51 1.44
C ASP A 5 -7.11 7.61 2.05
N PHE A 6 -6.10 7.91 1.22
CA PHE A 6 -4.75 8.17 1.70
C PHE A 6 -4.66 9.42 2.58
N ASP A 7 -5.31 10.53 2.19
CA ASP A 7 -5.28 11.78 2.95
C ASP A 7 -5.94 11.59 4.32
N GLU A 8 -7.09 10.91 4.36
CA GLU A 8 -7.79 10.57 5.59
C GLU A 8 -6.93 9.67 6.50
N TRP A 9 -6.34 8.63 5.93
CA TRP A 9 -5.47 7.70 6.66
C TRP A 9 -4.21 8.38 7.21
N LEU A 10 -3.58 9.24 6.42
CA LEU A 10 -2.37 9.96 6.81
C LEU A 10 -2.67 10.87 8.00
N HIS A 11 -3.76 11.65 7.93
CA HIS A 11 -4.18 12.54 9.00
C HIS A 11 -4.50 11.78 10.28
N ALA A 12 -5.24 10.67 10.19
CA ALA A 12 -5.56 9.82 11.34
C ALA A 12 -4.29 9.22 11.98
N THR A 13 -3.38 8.70 11.15
CA THR A 13 -2.13 8.10 11.61
C THR A 13 -1.20 9.13 12.25
N TYR A 14 -1.08 10.31 11.64
CA TYR A 14 -0.28 11.40 12.20
C TYR A 14 -0.85 11.90 13.51
N THR A 15 -2.18 12.04 13.62
CA THR A 15 -2.85 12.44 14.87
C THR A 15 -2.59 11.45 16.01
N GLU A 16 -2.53 10.14 15.70
CA GLU A 16 -2.21 9.10 16.68
C GLU A 16 -0.73 9.13 17.12
N THR A 17 0.19 9.33 16.18
CA THR A 17 1.62 9.09 16.40
C THR A 17 2.44 10.35 16.64
N GLN A 18 1.94 11.52 16.23
CA GLN A 18 2.66 12.80 16.15
C GLN A 18 3.98 12.71 15.37
N GLY A 19 4.04 11.80 14.41
CA GLY A 19 5.18 11.57 13.53
C GLY A 19 5.56 10.10 13.44
N PHE A 20 5.82 9.62 12.23
CA PHE A 20 6.11 8.20 11.99
C PHE A 20 6.96 7.96 10.75
N THR A 21 7.64 6.82 10.72
CA THR A 21 8.36 6.38 9.52
C THR A 21 7.45 5.49 8.69
N LEU A 22 7.30 5.85 7.42
CA LEU A 22 6.52 5.12 6.43
C LEU A 22 7.46 4.32 5.52
N LEU A 23 7.20 3.03 5.39
CA LEU A 23 7.84 2.14 4.44
C LEU A 23 6.90 1.95 3.26
N MET A 24 7.41 2.07 2.05
CA MET A 24 6.61 2.01 0.83
C MET A 24 7.21 1.02 -0.16
N VAL A 25 6.34 0.27 -0.82
CA VAL A 25 6.71 -0.66 -1.89
C VAL A 25 5.83 -0.38 -3.09
N LEU A 26 6.46 0.11 -4.16
CA LEU A 26 5.81 0.35 -5.44
C LEU A 26 5.62 -1.00 -6.13
N VAL A 27 4.41 -1.23 -6.63
CA VAL A 27 4.06 -2.46 -7.30
C VAL A 27 3.38 -2.20 -8.63
N ARG A 28 3.44 -3.22 -9.49
CA ARG A 28 2.58 -3.33 -10.66
C ARG A 28 1.64 -4.50 -10.46
N ALA A 29 0.37 -4.20 -10.28
CA ALA A 29 -0.71 -5.16 -10.26
C ALA A 29 -1.30 -5.31 -11.68
N ALA A 30 -1.03 -6.42 -12.34
CA ALA A 30 -1.55 -6.70 -13.69
C ALA A 30 -1.90 -8.19 -13.82
N GLU A 31 -3.03 -8.49 -14.47
CA GLU A 31 -3.45 -9.87 -14.79
C GLU A 31 -3.47 -10.81 -13.56
N GLY A 32 -3.88 -10.28 -12.40
CA GLY A 32 -3.92 -11.04 -11.14
C GLY A 32 -2.55 -11.31 -10.50
N ARG A 33 -1.48 -10.70 -10.99
CA ARG A 33 -0.13 -10.80 -10.42
C ARG A 33 0.33 -9.46 -9.86
N ILE A 34 1.17 -9.53 -8.84
CA ILE A 34 1.80 -8.36 -8.22
C ILE A 34 3.31 -8.47 -8.38
N ASP A 35 3.87 -7.55 -9.19
CA ASP A 35 5.30 -7.38 -9.38
C ASP A 35 5.81 -6.29 -8.42
N LEU A 36 6.82 -6.60 -7.61
CA LEU A 36 7.49 -5.61 -6.76
C LEU A 36 8.52 -4.84 -7.60
N LEU A 37 8.42 -3.51 -7.64
CA LEU A 37 9.24 -2.67 -8.54
C LEU A 37 10.37 -1.95 -7.81
N ARG A 38 10.00 -1.19 -6.77
CA ARG A 38 10.89 -0.32 -6.00
C ARG A 38 10.39 -0.25 -4.56
N SER A 39 11.30 0.02 -3.65
CA SER A 39 10.98 0.30 -2.26
C SER A 39 11.62 1.61 -1.83
N ALA A 40 10.95 2.31 -0.93
CA ALA A 40 11.40 3.57 -0.36
C ALA A 40 10.89 3.67 1.08
N TYR A 41 11.49 4.58 1.85
CA TYR A 41 10.94 4.97 3.14
C TYR A 41 11.01 6.49 3.27
N LEU A 42 10.15 7.04 4.10
CA LEU A 42 10.17 8.45 4.46
C LEU A 42 9.76 8.67 5.91
N HIS A 43 10.13 9.83 6.45
CA HIS A 43 9.73 10.26 7.78
C HIS A 43 8.62 11.30 7.63
N VAL A 44 7.43 10.96 8.13
CA VAL A 44 6.29 11.86 8.20
C VAL A 44 6.41 12.64 9.51
N ILE A 45 6.60 13.95 9.39
CA ILE A 45 6.70 14.89 10.53
C ILE A 45 5.56 15.91 10.56
N GLY A 46 4.63 15.84 9.61
CA GLY A 46 3.44 16.68 9.48
C GLY A 46 2.41 15.97 8.59
N ASP A 47 1.19 16.49 8.55
CA ASP A 47 0.05 15.94 7.79
C ASP A 47 -0.27 16.74 6.51
N ASP A 48 0.54 17.73 6.14
CA ASP A 48 0.38 18.53 4.91
C ASP A 48 0.66 17.75 3.61
N LEU A 49 1.08 16.48 3.69
CA LEU A 49 1.46 15.67 2.54
C LEU A 49 0.22 15.05 1.88
N GLY A 50 -0.34 15.71 0.87
CA GLY A 50 -1.47 15.17 0.12
C GLY A 50 -1.09 14.01 -0.83
N TRP A 51 -2.08 13.23 -1.24
CA TRP A 51 -1.87 12.13 -2.20
C TRP A 51 -1.26 12.60 -3.53
N GLN A 52 -1.62 13.79 -4.01
CA GLN A 52 -1.06 14.32 -5.26
C GLN A 52 0.45 14.53 -5.19
N ASP A 53 0.95 15.04 -4.07
CA ASP A 53 2.38 15.23 -3.81
C ASP A 53 3.09 13.89 -3.65
N MET A 54 2.48 12.96 -2.90
CA MET A 54 2.99 11.59 -2.78
C MET A 54 3.13 10.93 -4.16
N ARG A 55 2.08 11.00 -4.98
CA ARG A 55 2.07 10.45 -6.34
C ARG A 55 3.16 11.07 -7.20
N HIS A 56 3.37 12.39 -7.11
CA HIS A 56 4.45 13.06 -7.82
C HIS A 56 5.83 12.54 -7.40
N HIS A 57 6.05 12.32 -6.10
CA HIS A 57 7.29 11.74 -5.58
C HIS A 57 7.50 10.30 -6.07
N LEU A 58 6.45 9.47 -6.03
CA LEU A 58 6.48 8.09 -6.52
C LEU A 58 6.73 8.02 -8.03
N ASP A 59 6.17 8.95 -8.82
CA ASP A 59 6.42 9.07 -10.25
C ASP A 59 7.89 9.41 -10.57
N GLY A 60 8.56 10.12 -9.66
CA GLY A 60 10.01 10.36 -9.74
C GLY A 60 10.87 9.09 -9.70
N SER A 61 10.31 7.93 -9.31
CA SER A 61 11.03 6.65 -9.32
C SER A 61 11.40 6.13 -10.71
N GLY A 62 10.78 6.66 -11.77
CA GLY A 62 10.99 6.24 -13.15
C GLY A 62 10.44 4.84 -13.47
N THR A 63 9.54 4.31 -12.64
CA THR A 63 8.92 2.99 -12.85
C THR A 63 7.44 3.10 -13.19
N ALA A 64 6.95 2.17 -14.01
CA ALA A 64 5.53 2.09 -14.40
C ALA A 64 4.70 1.40 -13.31
N TRP A 65 4.67 1.99 -12.11
CA TRP A 65 3.85 1.52 -11.00
C TRP A 65 2.37 1.87 -11.23
N ASN A 66 1.47 1.04 -10.69
CA ASN A 66 0.03 1.33 -10.70
C ASN A 66 -0.65 1.17 -9.34
N ALA A 67 0.09 0.66 -8.35
CA ALA A 67 -0.32 0.67 -6.96
C ALA A 67 0.92 0.73 -6.05
N VAL A 68 0.70 1.11 -4.79
CA VAL A 68 1.73 1.19 -3.76
C VAL A 68 1.20 0.61 -2.46
N VAL A 69 2.04 -0.16 -1.79
CA VAL A 69 1.75 -0.74 -0.48
C VAL A 69 2.56 0.01 0.56
N MET A 70 1.92 0.43 1.63
CA MET A 70 2.51 1.26 2.67
C MET A 70 2.39 0.60 4.05
N PHE A 71 3.48 0.65 4.82
CA PHE A 71 3.55 0.09 6.16
C PHE A 71 4.20 1.08 7.13
N ARG A 72 3.68 1.16 8.35
CA ARG A 72 4.39 1.87 9.41
C ARG A 72 5.63 1.07 9.79
N ALA A 73 6.79 1.73 9.84
CA ALA A 73 8.02 1.07 10.24
C ALA A 73 7.93 0.56 11.69
N GLY A 74 7.21 1.25 12.57
CA GLY A 74 6.98 0.84 13.95
C GLY A 74 5.69 1.44 14.53
N ARG A 75 5.26 0.92 15.69
CA ARG A 75 4.11 1.46 16.43
C ARG A 75 4.40 2.77 17.15
N GLU A 76 5.64 2.98 17.54
CA GLU A 76 6.05 4.06 18.45
C GLU A 76 6.30 5.40 17.73
N GLY A 77 6.17 5.44 16.40
CA GLY A 77 6.41 6.63 15.59
C GLY A 77 7.70 6.57 14.78
N LEU A 78 8.49 7.64 14.83
CA LEU A 78 9.72 7.77 14.04
C LEU A 78 10.77 6.75 14.47
N VAL A 79 11.45 6.18 13.47
CA VAL A 79 12.60 5.30 13.68
C VAL A 79 13.82 5.86 12.97
N ALA A 80 15.02 5.58 13.49
CA ALA A 80 16.28 5.98 12.85
C ALA A 80 16.44 5.36 11.46
N ASP A 81 17.11 6.06 10.54
CA ASP A 81 17.30 5.66 9.14
C ASP A 81 17.87 4.24 8.99
N ALA A 82 18.84 3.87 9.82
CA ALA A 82 19.42 2.53 9.80
C ALA A 82 18.38 1.44 10.12
N ILE A 83 17.47 1.73 11.05
CA ILE A 83 16.37 0.84 11.42
C ILE A 83 15.29 0.83 10.33
N ALA A 84 14.96 2.00 9.76
CA ALA A 84 14.02 2.10 8.66
C ALA A 84 14.50 1.26 7.46
N LYS A 85 15.78 1.38 7.12
CA LYS A 85 16.42 0.61 6.06
C LYS A 85 16.39 -0.88 6.32
N ASP A 86 16.79 -1.33 7.51
CA ASP A 86 16.80 -2.76 7.85
C ASP A 86 15.38 -3.35 7.81
N ARG A 87 14.38 -2.61 8.30
CA ARG A 87 12.97 -3.00 8.24
C ARG A 87 12.43 -3.04 6.81
N LEU A 88 12.81 -2.09 5.96
CA LEU A 88 12.46 -2.10 4.54
C LEU A 88 13.08 -3.30 3.81
N ASP A 89 14.35 -3.59 4.09
CA ASP A 89 15.07 -4.73 3.50
C ASP A 89 14.45 -6.06 3.98
N ALA A 90 14.04 -6.16 5.24
CA ALA A 90 13.29 -7.31 5.75
C ALA A 90 11.90 -7.45 5.11
N LEU A 91 11.16 -6.35 5.00
CA LEU A 91 9.85 -6.30 4.34
C LEU A 91 9.94 -6.81 2.90
N MET A 92 10.91 -6.33 2.13
CA MET A 92 11.11 -6.76 0.74
C MET A 92 11.46 -8.25 0.63
N ARG A 93 12.28 -8.78 1.54
CA ARG A 93 12.58 -10.23 1.58
C ARG A 93 11.32 -11.05 1.85
N THR A 94 10.51 -10.63 2.81
CA THR A 94 9.24 -11.29 3.13
C THR A 94 8.27 -11.22 1.95
N MET A 95 8.03 -10.04 1.37
CA MET A 95 7.12 -9.87 0.23
C MET A 95 7.54 -10.66 -1.01
N ASN A 96 8.85 -10.87 -1.20
CA ASN A 96 9.34 -11.67 -2.31
C ASN A 96 9.01 -13.16 -2.15
N GLY A 97 8.98 -13.66 -0.90
CA GLY A 97 8.58 -15.03 -0.57
C GLY A 97 7.06 -15.20 -0.42
N ASP A 98 6.39 -14.21 0.16
CA ASP A 98 4.96 -14.21 0.46
C ASP A 98 4.33 -12.83 0.16
N ARG A 99 3.59 -12.77 -0.94
CA ARG A 99 2.90 -11.55 -1.39
C ARG A 99 1.59 -11.29 -0.64
N THR A 100 1.13 -12.21 0.22
CA THR A 100 -0.10 -12.02 1.01
C THR A 100 0.06 -10.91 2.05
N LEU A 101 1.30 -10.59 2.44
CA LEU A 101 1.65 -9.50 3.35
C LEU A 101 1.11 -8.12 2.91
N ILE A 102 0.78 -7.95 1.62
CA ILE A 102 0.13 -6.74 1.12
C ILE A 102 -1.18 -6.45 1.84
N ARG A 103 -1.89 -7.50 2.31
CA ARG A 103 -3.14 -7.39 3.06
C ARG A 103 -2.98 -6.73 4.43
N ASP A 104 -1.78 -6.78 5.00
CA ASP A 104 -1.48 -6.21 6.32
C ASP A 104 -1.03 -4.74 6.23
N GLY A 105 -0.88 -4.22 5.01
CA GLY A 105 -0.49 -2.84 4.73
C GLY A 105 -1.61 -2.04 4.11
N GLU A 106 -1.38 -0.73 4.00
CA GLU A 106 -2.28 0.15 3.30
C GLU A 106 -1.96 0.11 1.81
N PHE A 107 -2.92 -0.32 1.00
CA PHE A 107 -2.71 -0.55 -0.42
C PHE A 107 -3.48 0.47 -1.24
N TYR A 108 -2.79 1.34 -1.97
CA TYR A 108 -3.41 2.43 -2.72
C TYR A 108 -3.19 2.30 -4.22
N ASN A 109 -4.23 2.62 -5.00
CA ASN A 109 -4.12 2.77 -6.45
C ASN A 109 -3.56 4.15 -6.84
N ARG A 110 -3.41 4.42 -8.15
CA ARG A 110 -2.93 5.72 -8.66
C ARG A 110 -3.80 6.92 -8.24
N ASP A 111 -5.08 6.69 -7.97
CA ASP A 111 -6.06 7.72 -7.62
C ASP A 111 -6.11 7.99 -6.10
N GLY A 112 -5.34 7.25 -5.30
CA GLY A 112 -5.30 7.41 -3.84
C GLY A 112 -6.39 6.65 -3.12
N LEU A 113 -7.11 5.77 -3.84
CA LEU A 113 -8.15 4.93 -3.28
C LEU A 113 -7.53 3.66 -2.69
N ASN A 114 -7.97 3.30 -1.49
CA ASN A 114 -7.52 2.10 -0.81
C ASN A 114 -8.12 0.88 -1.54
N LEU A 115 -7.26 0.05 -2.11
CA LEU A 115 -7.58 -1.19 -2.79
C LEU A 115 -7.74 -2.34 -1.80
N ARG A 116 -8.30 -2.08 -0.61
CA ARG A 116 -8.40 -3.02 0.50
C ARG A 116 -8.74 -4.40 -0.05
N LEU A 117 -7.80 -5.32 0.10
CA LEU A 117 -8.01 -6.73 -0.23
C LEU A 117 -8.87 -7.33 0.89
N ASP A 118 -9.99 -6.68 1.22
CA ASP A 118 -11.05 -7.34 1.95
C ASP A 118 -11.44 -8.53 1.10
N ASP A 119 -11.45 -9.69 1.74
CA ASP A 119 -11.86 -10.96 1.19
C ASP A 119 -12.80 -10.77 0.01
N ALA A 120 -12.29 -10.92 -1.21
CA ALA A 120 -13.14 -11.37 -2.28
C ALA A 120 -13.69 -12.68 -1.70
N GLU A 121 -14.97 -12.67 -1.30
CA GLU A 121 -15.72 -13.90 -1.11
C GLU A 121 -15.31 -14.78 -2.29
N PRO A 122 -14.80 -16.01 -2.05
CA PRO A 122 -14.40 -16.87 -3.15
C PRO A 122 -15.57 -16.87 -4.12
N GLN A 123 -15.33 -16.36 -5.33
CA GLN A 123 -16.36 -16.25 -6.36
C GLN A 123 -17.12 -17.56 -6.33
N PRO A 124 -18.42 -17.58 -5.95
CA PRO A 124 -19.13 -18.84 -5.87
C PRO A 124 -19.01 -19.45 -7.25
N ALA A 125 -18.49 -20.68 -7.30
CA ALA A 125 -18.41 -21.43 -8.54
C ALA A 125 -19.78 -21.32 -9.20
N VAL A 126 -19.83 -20.71 -10.39
CA VAL A 126 -21.05 -20.65 -11.19
C VAL A 126 -21.37 -22.11 -11.51
N LEU A 127 -22.14 -22.77 -10.65
CA LEU A 127 -22.67 -24.09 -10.90
C LEU A 127 -23.66 -23.89 -12.03
N ASN A 128 -23.24 -24.28 -13.24
CA ASN A 128 -24.09 -24.37 -14.41
C ASN A 128 -25.41 -25.04 -14.01
N GLN A 129 -26.48 -24.26 -13.85
CA GLN A 129 -27.79 -24.82 -13.65
C GLN A 129 -28.21 -25.48 -14.97
N PRO A 130 -28.61 -26.77 -14.98
CA PRO A 130 -29.18 -27.36 -16.18
C PRO A 130 -30.50 -26.65 -16.51
N PRO A 131 -30.86 -26.54 -17.81
CA PRO A 131 -32.07 -25.85 -18.20
C PRO A 131 -33.29 -26.54 -17.59
N ILE A 132 -34.11 -25.74 -16.91
CA ILE A 132 -35.44 -26.15 -16.47
C ILE A 132 -36.32 -26.27 -17.71
N LEU A 133 -36.60 -27.50 -18.11
CA LEU A 133 -37.61 -27.81 -19.12
C LEU A 133 -38.99 -27.66 -18.45
N ASN A 134 -39.78 -26.70 -18.94
CA ASN A 134 -41.23 -26.67 -18.75
C ASN A 134 -41.91 -26.48 -20.10
#